data_AF-A0A7S0URI9-F1
#
_entry.id   AF-A0A7S0URI9-F1
#
_cell.length_a   1.000
_cell.length_b   1.000
_cell.length_c   1.000
_cell.angle_alpha   90.00
_cell.angle_beta   90.00
_cell.angle_gamma   90.00
#
_symmetry.space_group_name_H-M   'P 1'
#
loop_
_entity.id
_entity.type
_entity.pdbx_description
1 polymer ?
#
loop_
_entity_poly.entity_id
_entity_poly.type
_entity_poly.pdbx_seq_one_letter_code
_entity_poly.pdbx_strand_id
1 'polypeptide(L)'
;GRQMAVKTKKKKKKDKQKGEGNLEEDRKVANLILSNLHNIPKGARSAEVEDWEDLVEDSEGNVRPRMVTISLPDPRDLSPSDYAESIFKKLRKAKRAEAVIEPLLQAAEEELSYLESIEYAVLSLSPAAVKGRFGSESEPSVAGSNPGSTSRSFADYQRDLELSWKALIEIQDELVDGKYMKASSDAVAAAHAMRDRRRRDARQAKVQERQGGAESNCSRNGRGGERRDGKGSGGDRRCGSASYGDVIGEIDDDKCGTNKNKNNSNSNNSEWEGDARLATKEGLRIFESPSGFAILAGRNNRQNELISTKIGRSSDLWFHVRDHPGCHVLLRIPMESRPLLSPFMVAEGLESFEKDIDMAAAVAAFHSRARMNLRADVIMTSPDFIRKGKGLKLGQVQVSKELGNVVGHPELCPDADDYKFKDDLSGEAEEMA
;
A
#
# COMPACT_ATOMS: atom_id res chain seq x y z
N GLY A 1 5.27 -12.47 16.45
CA GLY A 1 6.70 -12.84 16.27
C GLY A 1 7.50 -11.79 15.52
N ARG A 2 7.35 -11.70 14.20
CA ARG A 2 8.17 -10.80 13.35
C ARG A 2 8.01 -9.31 13.67
N GLN A 3 6.79 -8.84 13.96
CA GLN A 3 6.56 -7.47 14.43
C GLN A 3 7.42 -7.11 15.67
N MET A 4 7.50 -8.00 16.67
CA MET A 4 8.32 -7.78 17.88
C MET A 4 9.81 -7.68 17.54
N ALA A 5 10.29 -8.50 16.58
CA ALA A 5 11.67 -8.43 16.11
C ALA A 5 11.97 -7.10 15.39
N VAL A 6 11.01 -6.56 14.63
CA VAL A 6 11.15 -5.24 13.98
C VAL A 6 11.12 -4.11 15.03
N LYS A 7 10.15 -4.13 15.97
CA LYS A 7 10.04 -3.16 17.07
C LYS A 7 11.32 -3.09 17.91
N THR A 8 11.89 -4.24 18.26
CA THR A 8 13.16 -4.31 19.04
C THR A 8 14.36 -3.80 18.24
N LYS A 9 14.47 -4.13 16.95
CA LYS A 9 15.53 -3.59 16.06
C LYS A 9 15.43 -2.07 15.91
N LYS A 10 14.21 -1.55 15.71
CA LYS A 10 13.93 -0.11 15.63
C LYS A 10 14.35 0.60 16.91
N LYS A 11 13.94 0.08 18.08
CA LYS A 11 14.35 0.62 19.39
C LYS A 11 15.87 0.69 19.54
N LYS A 12 16.58 -0.42 19.26
CA LYS A 12 18.06 -0.45 19.32
C LYS A 12 18.73 0.58 18.40
N LYS A 13 18.20 0.79 17.19
CA LYS A 13 18.74 1.80 16.26
C LYS A 13 18.47 3.23 16.75
N LYS A 14 17.28 3.50 17.27
CA LYS A 14 16.90 4.80 17.83
C LYS A 14 17.71 5.13 19.09
N ASP A 15 17.95 4.14 19.94
CA ASP A 15 18.82 4.29 21.12
C ASP A 15 20.27 4.60 20.71
N LYS A 16 20.76 3.97 19.63
CA LYS A 16 22.09 4.27 19.08
C LYS A 16 22.20 5.70 18.54
N GLN A 17 21.14 6.20 17.89
CA GLN A 17 21.07 7.58 17.40
C GLN A 17 20.98 8.59 18.57
N LYS A 18 20.25 8.27 19.64
CA LYS A 18 20.16 9.12 20.84
C LYS A 18 21.44 9.15 21.68
N GLY A 19 22.21 8.06 21.71
CA GLY A 19 23.51 8.01 22.39
C GLY A 19 24.59 8.90 21.76
N GLU A 20 24.31 9.50 20.59
CA GLU A 20 25.23 10.40 19.88
C GLU A 20 25.05 11.89 20.26
N GLY A 21 24.37 12.18 21.39
CA GLY A 21 24.03 13.54 21.84
C GLY A 21 25.19 14.53 22.06
N ASN A 22 26.45 14.15 21.85
CA ASN A 22 27.62 15.05 21.97
C ASN A 22 28.32 15.38 20.64
N LEU A 23 27.75 15.04 19.48
CA LEU A 23 28.41 15.31 18.18
C LEU A 23 28.65 16.80 17.92
N GLU A 24 27.77 17.68 18.38
CA GLU A 24 27.90 19.12 18.19
C GLU A 24 28.95 19.72 19.13
N GLU A 25 28.99 19.29 20.39
CA GLU A 25 30.05 19.64 21.33
C GLU A 25 31.42 19.12 20.86
N ASP A 26 31.50 17.85 20.44
CA ASP A 26 32.70 17.24 19.87
C ASP A 26 33.20 18.06 18.66
N ARG A 27 32.28 18.56 17.83
CA ARG A 27 32.62 19.42 16.68
C ARG A 27 33.15 20.78 17.11
N LYS A 28 32.51 21.43 18.09
CA LYS A 28 32.96 22.71 18.66
C LYS A 28 34.36 22.56 19.25
N VAL A 29 34.59 21.54 20.07
CA VAL A 29 35.90 21.23 20.66
C VAL A 29 36.96 21.02 19.56
N ALA A 30 36.67 20.23 18.53
CA ALA A 30 37.62 19.98 17.45
C ALA A 30 37.95 21.27 16.64
N ASN A 31 36.97 22.14 16.41
CA ASN A 31 37.17 23.44 15.76
C ASN A 31 37.98 24.41 16.62
N LEU A 32 37.72 24.47 17.93
CA LEU A 32 38.46 25.29 18.89
C LEU A 32 39.93 24.89 18.98
N ILE A 33 40.22 23.57 18.96
CA ILE A 33 41.60 23.06 18.94
C ILE A 33 42.34 23.48 17.66
N LEU A 34 41.69 23.38 16.49
CA LEU A 34 42.32 23.74 15.22
C LEU A 34 42.54 25.25 15.07
N SER A 35 41.59 26.07 15.50
CA SER A 35 41.69 27.54 15.42
C SER A 35 42.76 28.11 16.37
N ASN A 36 42.95 27.48 17.54
CA ASN A 36 43.87 27.95 18.57
C ASN A 36 45.15 27.10 18.70
N LEU A 37 45.52 26.37 17.64
CA LEU A 37 46.71 25.51 17.62
C LEU A 37 48.01 26.24 18.02
N HIS A 38 48.09 27.55 17.77
CA HIS A 38 49.22 28.41 18.09
C HIS A 38 49.29 28.79 19.58
N ASN A 39 48.16 28.82 20.28
CA ASN A 39 48.04 29.20 21.69
C ASN A 39 48.12 28.00 22.65
N ILE A 40 48.09 26.77 22.13
CA ILE A 40 48.14 25.55 22.95
C ILE A 40 49.61 25.17 23.24
N PRO A 41 50.05 25.19 24.53
CA PRO A 41 51.40 24.77 24.87
C PRO A 41 51.61 23.27 24.64
N LYS A 42 52.75 22.92 24.03
CA LYS A 42 53.14 21.52 23.76
C LYS A 42 53.27 20.78 25.09
N GLY A 43 52.46 19.74 25.30
CA GLY A 43 52.52 18.95 26.54
C GLY A 43 51.45 19.28 27.59
N ALA A 44 50.51 20.19 27.30
CA ALA A 44 49.46 20.55 28.27
C ALA A 44 48.26 19.60 28.23
N ARG A 45 47.67 19.34 29.40
CA ARG A 45 46.45 18.53 29.60
C ARG A 45 45.16 19.35 29.56
N SER A 46 45.28 20.67 29.59
CA SER A 46 44.19 21.62 29.41
C SER A 46 44.73 22.87 28.74
N ALA A 47 43.90 23.55 27.97
CA ALA A 47 44.22 24.84 27.37
C ALA A 47 43.05 25.80 27.53
N GLU A 48 43.35 27.05 27.87
CA GLU A 48 42.39 28.15 27.79
C GLU A 48 42.40 28.67 26.36
N VAL A 49 41.22 28.69 25.75
CA VAL A 49 41.04 28.94 24.33
C VAL A 49 39.96 29.99 24.14
N GLU A 50 40.21 30.95 23.24
CA GLU A 50 39.25 31.96 22.84
C GLU A 50 38.21 31.35 21.89
N ASP A 51 36.95 31.39 22.30
CA ASP A 51 35.81 31.03 21.46
C ASP A 51 35.26 32.29 20.77
N TRP A 52 35.66 32.47 19.51
CA TRP A 52 35.19 33.57 18.66
C TRP A 52 33.75 33.38 18.16
N GLU A 53 33.14 32.21 18.36
CA GLU A 53 31.74 31.95 18.02
C GLU A 53 30.79 32.35 19.16
N ASP A 54 31.26 32.43 20.42
CA ASP A 54 30.51 32.88 21.60
C ASP A 54 31.04 34.24 22.11
N LEU A 55 30.42 35.33 21.64
CA LEU A 55 30.79 36.69 22.00
C LEU A 55 30.05 37.16 23.26
N VAL A 56 30.78 37.65 24.25
CA VAL A 56 30.24 38.16 25.52
C VAL A 56 30.48 39.66 25.60
N GLU A 57 29.48 40.40 26.08
CA GLU A 57 29.61 41.82 26.41
C GLU A 57 30.18 41.97 27.81
N ASP A 58 31.31 42.67 27.91
CA ASP A 58 31.89 43.06 29.19
C ASP A 58 30.98 44.10 29.90
N SER A 59 31.17 44.29 31.20
CA SER A 59 30.48 45.30 32.01
C SER A 59 30.64 46.75 31.52
N GLU A 60 31.54 46.97 30.57
CA GLU A 60 31.87 48.25 29.94
C GLU A 60 31.28 48.39 28.51
N GLY A 61 30.50 47.41 28.04
CA GLY A 61 29.86 47.40 26.72
C GLY A 61 30.78 46.99 25.56
N ASN A 62 31.96 46.44 25.86
CA ASN A 62 32.90 45.93 24.85
C ASN A 62 32.60 44.45 24.55
N VAL A 63 32.60 44.07 23.27
CA VAL A 63 32.34 42.69 22.84
C VAL A 63 33.66 41.93 22.73
N ARG A 64 33.79 40.79 23.44
CA ARG A 64 34.99 39.94 23.42
C ARG A 64 34.64 38.45 23.29
N PRO A 65 35.54 37.62 22.71
CA PRO A 65 35.34 36.18 22.67
C PRO A 65 35.37 35.58 24.09
N ARG A 66 34.51 34.61 24.33
CA ARG A 66 34.47 33.89 25.61
C ARG A 66 35.71 33.01 25.76
N MET A 67 36.33 33.05 26.94
CA MET A 67 37.40 32.12 27.30
C MET A 67 36.79 30.77 27.74
N VAL A 68 37.14 29.71 27.02
CA VAL A 68 36.69 28.34 27.31
C VAL A 68 37.89 27.46 27.63
N THR A 69 37.83 26.72 28.74
CA THR A 69 38.84 25.73 29.09
C THR A 69 38.52 24.40 28.41
N ILE A 70 39.40 23.95 27.49
CA ILE A 70 39.29 22.64 26.84
C ILE A 70 40.22 21.62 27.51
N SER A 71 39.71 20.40 27.71
CA SER A 71 40.50 19.27 28.20
C SER A 71 41.18 18.56 27.02
N LEU A 72 42.50 18.41 27.08
CA LEU A 72 43.31 17.74 26.06
C LEU A 72 43.72 16.33 26.54
N PRO A 73 43.88 15.36 25.62
CA PRO A 73 44.37 14.02 25.96
C PRO A 73 45.83 14.06 26.46
N ASP A 74 46.30 12.96 27.06
CA ASP A 74 47.68 12.89 27.56
C ASP A 74 48.67 13.14 26.40
N PRO A 75 49.63 14.07 26.55
CA PRO A 75 50.55 14.45 25.49
C PRO A 75 51.45 13.32 24.97
N ARG A 76 51.54 12.21 25.70
CA ARG A 76 52.28 11.02 25.28
C ARG A 76 51.54 10.20 24.23
N ASP A 77 50.22 10.35 24.16
CA ASP A 77 49.36 9.50 23.33
C ASP A 77 49.03 10.15 21.99
N LEU A 78 48.68 11.44 21.95
CA LEU A 78 48.32 12.15 20.73
C LEU A 78 48.76 13.62 20.74
N SER A 79 49.13 14.15 19.55
CA SER A 79 49.27 15.59 19.36
C SER A 79 47.89 16.28 19.35
N PRO A 80 47.79 17.59 19.71
CA PRO A 80 46.52 18.31 19.64
C PRO A 80 45.87 18.30 18.25
N SER A 81 46.67 18.36 17.18
CA SER A 81 46.18 18.24 15.80
C SER A 81 45.60 16.84 15.52
N ASP A 82 46.32 15.79 15.91
CA ASP A 82 45.85 14.40 15.72
C ASP A 82 44.60 14.10 16.55
N TYR A 83 44.49 14.71 17.74
CA TYR A 83 43.29 14.62 18.56
C TYR A 83 42.08 15.25 17.87
N ALA A 84 42.22 16.46 17.33
CA ALA A 84 41.16 17.10 16.54
C ALA A 84 40.78 16.24 15.31
N GLU A 85 41.75 15.69 14.59
CA GLU A 85 41.50 14.77 13.47
C GLU A 85 40.75 13.50 13.89
N SER A 86 41.09 12.94 15.06
CA SER A 86 40.41 11.77 15.61
C SER A 86 38.93 12.04 15.91
N ILE A 87 38.63 13.25 16.42
CA ILE A 87 37.26 13.70 16.65
C ILE A 87 36.54 13.85 15.30
N PHE A 88 37.15 14.51 14.30
CA PHE A 88 36.54 14.60 12.97
C PHE A 88 36.33 13.23 12.31
N LYS A 89 37.21 12.26 12.54
CA LYS A 89 37.04 10.88 12.06
C LYS A 89 35.84 10.21 12.72
N LYS A 90 35.64 10.40 14.04
CA LYS A 90 34.46 9.95 14.78
C LYS A 90 33.19 10.62 14.25
N LEU A 91 33.19 11.94 14.05
CA LEU A 91 32.07 12.71 13.49
C LEU A 91 31.69 12.24 12.07
N ARG A 92 32.68 12.05 11.18
CA ARG A 92 32.43 11.51 9.82
C ARG A 92 31.83 10.11 9.88
N LYS A 93 32.27 9.26 10.80
CA LYS A 93 31.73 7.91 10.99
C LYS A 93 30.29 7.95 11.49
N ALA A 94 29.97 8.81 12.46
CA ALA A 94 28.62 9.02 12.96
C ALA A 94 27.69 9.54 11.84
N LYS A 95 28.10 10.57 11.10
CA LYS A 95 27.34 11.10 9.96
C LYS A 95 27.08 10.05 8.87
N ARG A 96 28.06 9.21 8.56
CA ARG A 96 27.86 8.07 7.64
C ARG A 96 26.90 7.03 8.21
N ALA A 97 26.96 6.77 9.51
CA ALA A 97 26.05 5.83 10.16
C ALA A 97 24.62 6.36 10.16
N GLU A 98 24.42 7.64 10.48
CA GLU A 98 23.14 8.34 10.43
C GLU A 98 22.50 8.24 9.04
N ALA A 99 23.25 8.56 7.99
CA ALA A 99 22.78 8.46 6.60
C ALA A 99 22.35 7.04 6.19
N VAL A 100 22.88 5.99 6.84
CA VAL A 100 22.49 4.59 6.60
C VAL A 100 21.35 4.16 7.53
N ILE A 101 21.30 4.67 8.76
CA ILE A 101 20.29 4.31 9.75
C ILE A 101 18.91 4.82 9.34
N GLU A 102 18.84 6.05 8.83
CA GLU A 102 17.59 6.70 8.43
C GLU A 102 16.77 5.88 7.41
N PRO A 103 17.29 5.51 6.22
CA PRO A 103 16.53 4.69 5.28
C PRO A 103 16.20 3.30 5.83
N LEU A 104 17.03 2.75 6.72
CA LEU A 104 16.75 1.47 7.36
C LEU A 104 15.69 1.56 8.48
N LEU A 105 15.48 2.74 9.07
CA LEU A 105 14.40 3.00 10.01
C LEU A 105 13.09 3.14 9.24
N GLN A 106 13.09 3.94 8.17
CA GLN A 106 11.94 4.09 7.29
C GLN A 106 11.47 2.74 6.74
N ALA A 107 12.37 1.93 6.18
CA ALA A 107 12.01 0.59 5.69
C ALA A 107 11.46 -0.35 6.79
N ALA A 108 11.94 -0.20 8.03
CA ALA A 108 11.44 -0.97 9.16
C ALA A 108 10.05 -0.48 9.62
N GLU A 109 9.77 0.82 9.54
CA GLU A 109 8.47 1.41 9.81
C GLU A 109 7.43 0.98 8.79
N GLU A 110 7.78 1.01 7.50
CA GLU A 110 6.94 0.51 6.41
C GLU A 110 6.68 -0.99 6.55
N GLU A 111 7.68 -1.79 6.98
CA GLU A 111 7.48 -3.21 7.27
C GLU A 111 6.53 -3.44 8.45
N LEU A 112 6.65 -2.62 9.50
CA LEU A 112 5.81 -2.72 10.67
C LEU A 112 4.35 -2.32 10.37
N SER A 113 4.15 -1.22 9.65
CA SER A 113 2.83 -0.77 9.19
C SER A 113 2.12 -1.85 8.38
N TYR A 114 2.83 -2.48 7.43
CA TYR A 114 2.30 -3.60 6.66
C TYR A 114 1.93 -4.82 7.51
N LEU A 115 2.78 -5.18 8.49
CA LEU A 115 2.46 -6.31 9.36
C LEU A 115 1.29 -6.00 10.30
N GLU A 116 1.09 -4.75 10.68
CA GLU A 116 -0.08 -4.31 11.46
C GLU A 116 -1.37 -4.34 10.61
N SER A 117 -1.29 -4.08 9.30
CA SER A 117 -2.44 -4.25 8.40
C SER A 117 -2.85 -5.73 8.26
N ILE A 118 -1.87 -6.64 8.15
CA ILE A 118 -2.14 -8.09 8.13
C ILE A 118 -2.76 -8.55 9.44
N GLU A 119 -2.19 -8.12 10.57
CA GLU A 119 -2.72 -8.46 11.89
C GLU A 119 -4.17 -8.01 12.04
N TYR A 120 -4.47 -6.77 11.64
CA TYR A 120 -5.84 -6.27 11.64
C TYR A 120 -6.77 -7.10 10.76
N ALA A 121 -6.36 -7.42 9.52
CA ALA A 121 -7.16 -8.23 8.60
C ALA A 121 -7.44 -9.63 9.17
N VAL A 122 -6.45 -10.29 9.78
CA VAL A 122 -6.65 -11.61 10.41
C VAL A 122 -7.62 -11.52 11.59
N LEU A 123 -7.50 -10.50 12.43
CA LEU A 123 -8.39 -10.30 13.58
C LEU A 123 -9.84 -10.05 13.14
N SER A 124 -10.05 -9.20 12.14
CA SER A 124 -11.39 -8.82 11.65
C SER A 124 -12.09 -9.94 10.85
N LEU A 125 -11.31 -10.88 10.30
CA LEU A 125 -11.79 -12.07 9.57
C LEU A 125 -11.88 -13.32 10.44
N SER A 126 -11.43 -13.26 11.70
CA SER A 126 -11.47 -14.42 12.59
C SER A 126 -12.91 -14.91 12.81
N PRO A 127 -13.15 -16.23 12.95
CA PRO A 127 -14.50 -16.76 13.21
C PRO A 127 -15.16 -16.15 14.45
N ALA A 128 -14.38 -15.77 15.46
CA ALA A 128 -14.87 -15.07 16.65
C ALA A 128 -15.35 -13.64 16.31
N ALA A 129 -14.66 -12.92 15.42
CA ALA A 129 -15.11 -11.62 14.95
C ALA A 129 -16.35 -11.74 14.06
N VAL A 130 -16.43 -12.75 13.19
CA VAL A 130 -17.62 -13.03 12.36
C VAL A 130 -18.82 -13.37 13.26
N LYS A 131 -18.66 -14.32 14.20
CA LYS A 131 -19.70 -14.63 15.21
C LYS A 131 -20.05 -13.42 16.06
N GLY A 132 -19.07 -12.55 16.30
CA GLY A 132 -19.24 -11.27 16.97
C GLY A 132 -20.28 -10.37 16.30
N ARG A 133 -20.29 -10.33 14.95
CA ARG A 133 -21.21 -9.55 14.11
C ARG A 133 -22.63 -10.11 14.01
N PHE A 134 -22.83 -11.41 14.25
CA PHE A 134 -24.13 -12.06 14.03
C PHE A 134 -24.83 -12.51 15.34
N GLY A 135 -24.25 -12.21 16.50
CA GLY A 135 -24.78 -12.59 17.80
C GLY A 135 -24.59 -14.07 18.17
N SER A 136 -24.83 -14.42 19.43
CA SER A 136 -24.74 -15.80 19.93
C SER A 136 -25.98 -16.65 19.64
N GLU A 137 -27.06 -16.07 19.10
CA GLU A 137 -28.37 -16.71 18.97
C GLU A 137 -28.62 -17.37 17.61
N SER A 138 -27.60 -17.61 16.80
CA SER A 138 -27.75 -18.35 15.55
C SER A 138 -27.76 -19.89 15.77
N GLU A 139 -28.50 -20.37 16.77
CA GLU A 139 -29.10 -21.70 16.70
C GLU A 139 -30.50 -21.55 16.09
N PRO A 140 -30.98 -22.50 15.27
CA PRO A 140 -32.25 -22.35 14.57
C PRO A 140 -33.41 -22.46 15.56
N SER A 141 -33.74 -21.36 16.25
CA SER A 141 -35.00 -21.26 16.96
C SER A 141 -36.09 -20.82 15.99
N VAL A 142 -37.19 -21.56 16.07
CA VAL A 142 -38.33 -21.51 15.16
C VAL A 142 -39.05 -20.17 15.29
N ALA A 143 -39.25 -19.50 14.15
CA ALA A 143 -40.30 -18.53 13.83
C ALA A 143 -40.91 -17.73 14.99
N GLY A 144 -40.45 -16.48 15.17
CA GLY A 144 -41.13 -15.44 15.94
C GLY A 144 -40.70 -14.07 15.43
N SER A 145 -41.49 -13.48 14.54
CA SER A 145 -41.20 -12.26 13.80
C SER A 145 -41.52 -10.98 14.59
N ASN A 146 -40.52 -10.11 14.76
CA ASN A 146 -40.70 -8.66 14.98
C ASN A 146 -40.25 -7.92 13.70
N PRO A 147 -41.12 -7.15 13.02
CA PRO A 147 -40.83 -6.57 11.72
C PRO A 147 -40.16 -5.18 11.85
N GLY A 148 -39.03 -5.11 12.56
CA GLY A 148 -38.34 -3.82 12.79
C GLY A 148 -36.81 -3.88 12.96
N SER A 149 -36.23 -5.05 13.25
CA SER A 149 -34.78 -5.25 13.25
C SER A 149 -34.39 -6.06 12.02
N THR A 150 -33.52 -5.53 11.17
CA THR A 150 -32.85 -6.26 10.08
C THR A 150 -31.92 -7.33 10.66
N SER A 151 -32.46 -8.39 11.25
CA SER A 151 -31.66 -9.52 11.69
C SER A 151 -31.11 -10.24 10.45
N ARG A 152 -29.79 -10.23 10.30
CA ARG A 152 -29.11 -10.94 9.20
C ARG A 152 -29.42 -12.42 9.30
N SER A 153 -29.72 -13.04 8.15
CA SER A 153 -30.12 -14.45 8.14
C SER A 153 -28.94 -15.37 8.47
N PHE A 154 -29.22 -16.59 8.93
CA PHE A 154 -28.20 -17.62 9.11
C PHE A 154 -27.43 -17.90 7.80
N ALA A 155 -28.07 -17.74 6.64
CA ALA A 155 -27.42 -17.88 5.35
C ALA A 155 -26.39 -16.77 5.10
N ASP A 156 -26.68 -15.53 5.53
CA ASP A 156 -25.73 -14.41 5.45
C ASP A 156 -24.53 -14.62 6.37
N TYR A 157 -24.76 -15.20 7.55
CA TYR A 157 -23.68 -15.60 8.47
C TYR A 157 -22.77 -16.65 7.84
N GLN A 158 -23.34 -17.73 7.31
CA GLN A 158 -22.57 -18.79 6.64
C GLN A 158 -21.75 -18.23 5.47
N ARG A 159 -22.37 -17.36 4.66
CA ARG A 159 -21.70 -16.70 3.54
C ARG A 159 -20.55 -15.81 3.98
N ASP A 160 -20.74 -14.98 5.02
CA ASP A 160 -19.65 -14.11 5.52
C ASP A 160 -18.52 -14.93 6.16
N LEU A 161 -18.85 -16.07 6.79
CA LEU A 161 -17.86 -17.01 7.29
C LEU A 161 -17.03 -17.59 6.13
N GLU A 162 -17.68 -18.11 5.09
CA GLU A 162 -17.01 -18.67 3.90
C GLU A 162 -16.11 -17.64 3.21
N LEU A 163 -16.60 -16.41 3.02
CA LEU A 163 -15.81 -15.32 2.45
C LEU A 163 -14.63 -14.92 3.35
N SER A 164 -14.81 -14.95 4.66
CA SER A 164 -13.73 -14.68 5.62
C SER A 164 -12.65 -15.77 5.58
N TRP A 165 -13.04 -17.05 5.48
CA TRP A 165 -12.11 -18.16 5.29
C TRP A 165 -11.32 -18.04 3.98
N LYS A 166 -11.98 -17.71 2.87
CA LYS A 166 -11.30 -17.45 1.59
C LYS A 166 -10.29 -16.31 1.72
N ALA A 167 -10.66 -15.22 2.37
CA ALA A 167 -9.77 -14.08 2.58
C ALA A 167 -8.57 -14.41 3.48
N LEU A 168 -8.74 -15.29 4.48
CA LEU A 168 -7.64 -15.79 5.32
C LEU A 168 -6.65 -16.66 4.53
N ILE A 169 -7.14 -17.48 3.61
CA ILE A 169 -6.28 -18.26 2.69
C ILE A 169 -5.46 -17.32 1.80
N GLU A 170 -6.08 -16.26 1.27
CA GLU A 170 -5.36 -15.26 0.47
C GLU A 170 -4.28 -14.52 1.28
N ILE A 171 -4.54 -14.22 2.57
CA ILE A 171 -3.54 -13.65 3.47
C ILE A 171 -2.41 -14.65 3.74
N GLN A 172 -2.72 -15.94 3.88
CA GLN A 172 -1.71 -16.97 4.05
C GLN A 172 -0.79 -17.05 2.82
N ASP A 173 -1.37 -17.04 1.61
CA ASP A 173 -0.62 -17.02 0.36
C ASP A 173 0.27 -15.76 0.27
N GLU A 174 -0.26 -14.59 0.62
CA GLU A 174 0.49 -13.33 0.69
C GLU A 174 1.70 -13.43 1.64
N LEU A 175 1.53 -14.05 2.82
CA LEU A 175 2.60 -14.25 3.78
C LEU A 175 3.66 -15.24 3.31
N VAL A 176 3.25 -16.27 2.56
CA VAL A 176 4.17 -17.24 1.94
C VAL A 176 4.97 -16.56 0.83
N ASP A 177 4.32 -15.81 -0.06
CA ASP A 177 4.96 -15.06 -1.14
C ASP A 177 5.93 -14.00 -0.60
N GLY A 178 5.54 -13.32 0.48
CA GLY A 178 6.37 -12.35 1.20
C GLY A 178 7.50 -12.97 2.04
N LYS A 179 7.66 -14.30 2.04
CA LYS A 179 8.66 -15.05 2.84
C LYS A 179 8.54 -14.77 4.35
N TYR A 180 7.33 -14.46 4.83
CA TYR A 180 7.02 -14.35 6.26
C TYR A 180 6.66 -15.72 6.83
N MET A 181 6.10 -16.61 6.00
CA MET A 181 5.78 -17.99 6.32
C MET A 181 6.42 -18.94 5.31
N LYS A 182 6.73 -20.16 5.75
CA LYS A 182 7.08 -21.25 4.84
C LYS A 182 5.78 -21.90 4.37
N ALA A 183 5.71 -22.26 3.09
CA ALA A 183 4.64 -23.12 2.60
C ALA A 183 4.61 -24.44 3.38
N SER A 184 3.43 -24.99 3.64
CA SER A 184 3.30 -26.31 4.25
C SER A 184 3.98 -27.37 3.37
N SER A 185 4.48 -28.46 3.98
CA SER A 185 5.06 -29.59 3.24
C SER A 185 4.15 -30.08 2.13
N ASP A 186 2.84 -30.05 2.39
CA ASP A 186 1.81 -30.57 1.51
C ASP A 186 1.53 -29.62 0.34
N ALA A 187 1.56 -28.29 0.59
CA ALA A 187 1.49 -27.30 -0.48
C ALA A 187 2.73 -27.33 -1.39
N VAL A 188 3.92 -27.54 -0.81
CA VAL A 188 5.16 -27.73 -1.57
C VAL A 188 5.09 -29.00 -2.41
N ALA A 189 4.62 -30.11 -1.83
CA ALA A 189 4.43 -31.38 -2.55
C ALA A 189 3.41 -31.24 -3.70
N ALA A 190 2.28 -30.56 -3.46
CA ALA A 190 1.28 -30.28 -4.49
C ALA A 190 1.84 -29.41 -5.63
N ALA A 191 2.62 -28.37 -5.32
CA ALA A 191 3.26 -27.53 -6.32
C ALA A 191 4.29 -28.29 -7.17
N HIS A 192 5.09 -29.18 -6.55
CA HIS A 192 5.98 -30.09 -7.27
C HIS A 192 5.21 -31.03 -8.19
N ALA A 193 4.12 -31.65 -7.71
CA ALA A 193 3.26 -32.51 -8.51
C ALA A 193 2.63 -31.79 -9.70
N MET A 194 2.19 -30.54 -9.53
CA MET A 194 1.67 -29.70 -10.63
C MET A 194 2.76 -29.35 -11.66
N ARG A 195 3.98 -29.04 -11.20
CA ARG A 195 5.13 -28.76 -12.09
C ARG A 195 5.50 -30.00 -12.91
N ASP A 196 5.47 -31.17 -12.30
CA ASP A 196 5.73 -32.44 -12.99
C ASP A 196 4.61 -32.83 -13.94
N ARG A 197 3.35 -32.50 -13.62
CA ARG A 197 2.22 -32.63 -14.57
C ARG A 197 2.41 -31.73 -15.78
N ARG A 198 2.68 -30.43 -15.60
CA ARG A 198 2.97 -29.51 -16.72
C ARG A 198 4.14 -29.98 -17.58
N ARG A 199 5.20 -30.53 -16.97
CA ARG A 199 6.33 -31.12 -17.71
C ARG A 199 5.93 -32.36 -18.51
N ARG A 200 5.05 -33.21 -17.97
CA ARG A 200 4.48 -34.36 -18.70
C ARG A 200 3.59 -33.92 -19.84
N ASP A 201 2.70 -32.97 -19.62
CA ASP A 201 1.80 -32.43 -20.65
C ASP A 201 2.60 -31.78 -21.78
N ALA A 202 3.64 -31.00 -21.45
CA ALA A 202 4.55 -30.40 -22.44
C ALA A 202 5.37 -31.45 -23.22
N ARG A 203 5.74 -32.58 -22.58
CA ARG A 203 6.40 -33.71 -23.27
C ARG A 203 5.43 -34.43 -24.19
N GLN A 204 4.20 -34.66 -23.75
CA GLN A 204 3.15 -35.29 -24.56
C GLN A 204 2.80 -34.43 -25.78
N ALA A 205 2.66 -33.12 -25.60
CA ALA A 205 2.45 -32.17 -26.70
C ALA A 205 3.57 -32.26 -27.76
N LYS A 206 4.85 -32.30 -27.34
CA LYS A 206 5.98 -32.48 -28.26
C LYS A 206 6.01 -33.84 -28.97
N VAL A 207 5.52 -34.90 -28.33
CA VAL A 207 5.43 -36.24 -28.95
C VAL A 207 4.30 -36.26 -29.99
N GLN A 208 3.15 -35.66 -29.69
CA GLN A 208 2.04 -35.53 -30.64
C GLN A 208 2.43 -34.69 -31.85
N GLU A 209 3.18 -33.59 -31.65
CA GLU A 209 3.67 -32.75 -32.73
C GLU A 209 4.65 -33.50 -33.65
N ARG A 210 5.49 -34.39 -33.10
CA ARG A 210 6.36 -35.28 -33.88
C ARG A 210 5.61 -36.37 -34.64
N GLN A 211 4.50 -36.86 -34.11
CA GLN A 211 3.65 -37.86 -34.77
C GLN A 211 2.81 -37.23 -35.89
N GLY A 212 2.26 -36.02 -35.70
CA GLY A 212 1.52 -35.28 -36.73
C GLY A 212 2.40 -34.71 -37.85
N GLY A 213 3.68 -34.45 -37.59
CA GLY A 213 4.66 -34.05 -38.61
C GLY A 213 5.10 -35.19 -39.54
N ALA A 214 4.92 -36.45 -39.15
CA ALA A 214 5.26 -37.61 -39.97
C ALA A 214 4.15 -37.97 -41.00
N GLU A 215 2.89 -37.62 -40.72
CA GLU A 215 1.76 -37.95 -41.61
C GLU A 215 1.51 -36.89 -42.70
N SER A 216 2.00 -35.64 -42.52
CA SER A 216 1.76 -34.54 -43.47
C SER A 216 2.80 -34.43 -44.60
N ASN A 217 3.91 -35.19 -44.56
CA ASN A 217 4.99 -35.07 -45.54
C ASN A 217 5.04 -36.19 -46.59
N CYS A 218 4.05 -37.10 -46.62
CA CYS A 218 4.03 -38.25 -47.54
C CYS A 218 3.06 -38.10 -48.74
N SER A 219 2.44 -36.94 -48.97
CA SER A 219 1.42 -36.77 -50.04
C SER A 219 1.72 -35.68 -51.08
N ARG A 220 2.97 -35.22 -51.19
CA ARG A 220 3.39 -34.30 -52.27
C ARG A 220 4.62 -34.86 -53.00
N ASN A 221 4.39 -35.80 -53.90
CA ASN A 221 5.23 -35.98 -55.09
C ASN A 221 4.46 -36.74 -56.17
N GLY A 222 3.91 -36.00 -57.12
CA GLY A 222 3.33 -36.52 -58.34
C GLY A 222 3.05 -35.41 -59.36
N ARG A 223 3.73 -35.48 -60.51
CA ARG A 223 3.68 -34.62 -61.73
C ARG A 223 4.58 -33.37 -61.64
N GLY A 224 5.69 -33.17 -62.37
CA GLY A 224 6.01 -33.43 -63.78
C GLY A 224 5.51 -32.25 -64.63
N GLY A 225 6.26 -31.42 -65.33
CA GLY A 225 7.70 -31.21 -65.58
C GLY A 225 7.84 -29.94 -66.46
N GLU A 226 9.06 -29.41 -66.66
CA GLU A 226 9.57 -28.86 -67.95
C GLU A 226 10.94 -28.18 -67.76
N ARG A 227 11.86 -28.49 -68.67
CA ARG A 227 13.21 -27.93 -68.79
C ARG A 227 13.17 -26.71 -69.70
N ARG A 228 13.86 -25.62 -69.33
CA ARG A 228 14.58 -24.74 -70.28
C ARG A 228 15.84 -24.18 -69.64
N ASP A 229 16.95 -24.38 -70.34
CA ASP A 229 18.27 -23.84 -70.05
C ASP A 229 18.37 -22.33 -70.32
N GLY A 230 19.16 -21.62 -69.52
CA GLY A 230 19.54 -20.23 -69.76
C GLY A 230 20.58 -19.74 -68.76
N LYS A 231 21.86 -19.76 -69.15
CA LYS A 231 23.01 -19.20 -68.41
C LYS A 231 22.99 -17.67 -68.42
N GLY A 232 23.46 -17.02 -67.35
CA GLY A 232 23.79 -15.59 -67.39
C GLY A 232 24.03 -14.90 -66.05
N SER A 233 25.24 -15.05 -65.53
CA SER A 233 26.03 -14.14 -64.66
C SER A 233 25.41 -12.84 -64.09
N GLY A 234 25.51 -12.72 -62.75
CA GLY A 234 26.42 -11.76 -62.12
C GLY A 234 25.88 -10.38 -61.72
N GLY A 235 25.89 -10.11 -60.41
CA GLY A 235 26.25 -8.79 -59.87
C GLY A 235 25.24 -8.13 -58.92
N ASP A 236 25.20 -8.55 -57.65
CA ASP A 236 24.57 -7.73 -56.60
C ASP A 236 25.60 -6.81 -55.96
N ARG A 237 25.45 -5.51 -56.27
CA ARG A 237 26.04 -4.41 -55.51
C ARG A 237 24.99 -3.87 -54.53
N ARG A 238 25.37 -3.84 -53.26
CA ARG A 238 25.40 -2.63 -52.42
C ARG A 238 24.05 -1.91 -52.23
N CYS A 239 23.34 -2.22 -51.13
CA CYS A 239 22.33 -1.34 -50.55
C CYS A 239 22.99 -0.39 -49.53
N GLY A 240 22.93 0.90 -49.83
CA GLY A 240 23.27 2.00 -48.93
C GLY A 240 22.02 2.65 -48.34
N SER A 241 22.14 3.03 -47.07
CA SER A 241 21.64 4.25 -46.40
C SER A 241 20.41 5.02 -46.91
N ALA A 242 19.47 5.28 -45.99
CA ALA A 242 18.76 6.55 -45.67
C ALA A 242 17.39 6.19 -45.04
N SER A 243 16.98 6.57 -43.83
CA SER A 243 16.71 7.90 -43.22
C SER A 243 15.57 8.69 -43.89
N TYR A 244 14.81 9.42 -43.05
CA TYR A 244 13.57 10.22 -43.27
C TYR A 244 12.27 9.41 -43.28
N GLY A 245 11.16 9.80 -42.64
CA GLY A 245 10.76 11.06 -42.01
C GLY A 245 9.26 11.29 -42.29
N ASP A 246 8.45 11.43 -41.24
CA ASP A 246 7.36 12.40 -41.10
C ASP A 246 6.12 12.47 -42.07
N VAL A 247 4.96 12.17 -41.46
CA VAL A 247 3.61 12.81 -41.47
C VAL A 247 2.65 12.75 -42.71
N ILE A 248 1.35 12.58 -42.35
CA ILE A 248 0.06 13.08 -42.90
C ILE A 248 -0.78 12.15 -43.81
N GLY A 249 -2.08 12.02 -43.46
CA GLY A 249 -3.22 11.78 -44.35
C GLY A 249 -3.98 10.47 -44.09
N GLU A 250 -5.30 10.33 -44.08
CA GLU A 250 -6.42 11.18 -44.49
C GLU A 250 -7.75 10.69 -43.83
N ILE A 251 -8.78 11.52 -43.98
CA ILE A 251 -10.20 11.41 -43.57
C ILE A 251 -10.96 10.51 -44.57
N ASP A 252 -12.04 9.84 -44.11
CA ASP A 252 -13.36 9.64 -44.76
C ASP A 252 -14.01 8.34 -44.20
N ASP A 253 -14.98 8.41 -43.29
CA ASP A 253 -16.43 8.57 -43.51
C ASP A 253 -17.03 7.63 -44.58
N ASP A 254 -17.77 6.57 -44.15
CA ASP A 254 -19.24 6.56 -44.29
C ASP A 254 -19.95 5.25 -43.84
N LYS A 255 -21.16 5.46 -43.28
CA LYS A 255 -22.34 4.57 -43.19
C LYS A 255 -22.56 3.64 -41.98
N CYS A 256 -23.08 4.29 -40.93
CA CYS A 256 -24.44 4.09 -40.38
C CYS A 256 -25.45 3.45 -41.37
N GLY A 257 -26.38 2.55 -41.02
CA GLY A 257 -26.77 1.97 -39.74
C GLY A 257 -28.01 1.08 -39.94
N THR A 258 -28.44 0.37 -38.89
CA THR A 258 -29.87 0.10 -38.69
C THR A 258 -30.20 0.24 -37.21
N ASN A 259 -31.09 1.20 -36.98
CA ASN A 259 -31.70 1.56 -35.73
C ASN A 259 -32.68 0.44 -35.31
N LYS A 260 -32.38 -0.27 -34.20
CA LYS A 260 -33.41 -0.95 -33.42
C LYS A 260 -33.55 -0.21 -32.10
N ASN A 261 -34.44 0.76 -32.13
CA ASN A 261 -34.98 1.45 -31.00
C ASN A 261 -35.55 0.43 -29.99
N LYS A 262 -34.84 0.22 -28.89
CA LYS A 262 -35.41 -0.31 -27.65
C LYS A 262 -35.27 0.79 -26.62
N ASN A 263 -36.36 1.53 -26.42
CA ASN A 263 -36.56 2.30 -25.20
C ASN A 263 -36.28 1.36 -24.02
N ASN A 264 -35.27 1.68 -23.21
CA ASN A 264 -35.11 1.04 -21.91
C ASN A 264 -34.63 2.07 -20.90
N SER A 265 -35.59 2.65 -20.19
CA SER A 265 -35.41 3.33 -18.92
C SER A 265 -34.94 2.31 -17.87
N ASN A 266 -33.67 1.88 -17.91
CA ASN A 266 -33.08 0.97 -16.93
C ASN A 266 -31.53 0.87 -16.98
N SER A 267 -30.80 1.94 -17.35
CA SER A 267 -29.32 1.90 -17.44
C SER A 267 -28.64 1.63 -16.10
N ASN A 268 -29.12 2.26 -15.01
CA ASN A 268 -28.51 2.17 -13.68
C ASN A 268 -28.49 0.75 -13.08
N ASN A 269 -29.49 -0.10 -13.39
CA ASN A 269 -29.54 -1.47 -12.88
C ASN A 269 -28.47 -2.38 -13.52
N SER A 270 -28.14 -2.15 -14.79
CA SER A 270 -27.21 -3.02 -15.53
C SER A 270 -25.75 -2.89 -15.07
N GLU A 271 -25.37 -1.69 -14.64
CA GLU A 271 -24.01 -1.38 -14.19
C GLU A 271 -23.79 -1.81 -12.73
N TRP A 272 -24.78 -1.57 -11.87
CA TRP A 272 -24.84 -2.12 -10.51
C TRP A 272 -24.71 -3.64 -10.51
N GLU A 273 -25.46 -4.34 -11.36
CA GLU A 273 -25.37 -5.80 -11.47
C GLU A 273 -23.97 -6.28 -11.88
N GLY A 274 -23.29 -5.54 -12.77
CA GLY A 274 -21.92 -5.85 -13.19
C GLY A 274 -20.91 -5.72 -12.05
N ASP A 275 -21.02 -4.64 -11.28
CA ASP A 275 -20.13 -4.35 -10.16
C ASP A 275 -20.38 -5.27 -8.96
N ALA A 276 -21.65 -5.55 -8.65
CA ALA A 276 -22.03 -6.51 -7.62
C ALA A 276 -21.55 -7.94 -7.96
N ARG A 277 -21.57 -8.33 -9.25
CA ARG A 277 -21.00 -9.61 -9.72
C ARG A 277 -19.49 -9.67 -9.54
N LEU A 278 -18.76 -8.60 -9.90
CA LEU A 278 -17.31 -8.52 -9.70
C LEU A 278 -16.96 -8.57 -8.21
N ALA A 279 -17.63 -7.77 -7.40
CA ALA A 279 -17.44 -7.73 -5.95
C ALA A 279 -17.76 -9.08 -5.29
N THR A 280 -18.82 -9.76 -5.73
CA THR A 280 -19.18 -11.11 -5.24
C THR A 280 -18.11 -12.14 -5.61
N LYS A 281 -17.61 -12.11 -6.85
CA LYS A 281 -16.56 -13.04 -7.31
C LYS A 281 -15.27 -12.88 -6.51
N GLU A 282 -14.86 -11.64 -6.28
CA GLU A 282 -13.63 -11.29 -5.58
C GLU A 282 -13.81 -11.31 -4.05
N GLY A 283 -15.05 -11.46 -3.56
CA GLY A 283 -15.35 -11.54 -2.13
C GLY A 283 -15.14 -10.23 -1.40
N LEU A 284 -15.52 -9.10 -2.00
CA LEU A 284 -15.53 -7.77 -1.38
C LEU A 284 -16.76 -7.60 -0.47
N ARG A 285 -16.68 -6.70 0.50
CA ARG A 285 -17.87 -6.24 1.23
C ARG A 285 -18.62 -5.26 0.33
N ILE A 286 -19.94 -5.37 0.31
CA ILE A 286 -20.82 -4.55 -0.49
C ILE A 286 -21.82 -3.92 0.45
N PHE A 287 -21.93 -2.60 0.40
CA PHE A 287 -22.96 -1.82 1.08
C PHE A 287 -23.69 -0.99 0.05
N GLU A 288 -24.91 -0.60 0.39
CA GLU A 288 -25.73 0.32 -0.39
C GLU A 288 -25.77 1.66 0.35
N SER A 289 -25.45 2.74 -0.35
CA SER A 289 -25.50 4.09 0.20
C SER A 289 -26.95 4.58 0.32
N PRO A 290 -27.25 5.68 1.04
CA PRO A 290 -28.62 6.17 1.18
C PRO A 290 -29.27 6.56 -0.16
N SER A 291 -28.46 6.95 -1.14
CA SER A 291 -28.90 7.23 -2.51
C SER A 291 -28.91 6.01 -3.44
N GLY A 292 -28.61 4.81 -2.93
CA GLY A 292 -28.60 3.55 -3.71
C GLY A 292 -27.28 3.25 -4.43
N PHE A 293 -26.18 3.94 -4.11
CA PHE A 293 -24.87 3.72 -4.73
C PHE A 293 -24.09 2.59 -4.08
N ALA A 294 -23.21 1.96 -4.87
CA ALA A 294 -22.47 0.81 -4.37
C ALA A 294 -21.26 1.28 -3.59
N ILE A 295 -21.11 0.80 -2.37
CA ILE A 295 -19.91 0.97 -1.56
C ILE A 295 -19.19 -0.37 -1.50
N LEU A 296 -18.01 -0.44 -2.10
CA LEU A 296 -17.17 -1.64 -2.11
C LEU A 296 -16.04 -1.48 -1.08
N ALA A 297 -15.87 -2.45 -0.19
CA ALA A 297 -14.78 -2.43 0.79
C ALA A 297 -13.98 -3.74 0.81
N GLY A 298 -12.66 -3.62 0.85
CA GLY A 298 -11.75 -4.77 0.88
C GLY A 298 -11.69 -5.44 2.25
N ARG A 299 -11.58 -6.77 2.28
CA ARG A 299 -11.39 -7.57 3.50
C ARG A 299 -9.91 -7.78 3.85
N ASN A 300 -9.01 -7.68 2.88
CA ASN A 300 -7.58 -7.92 3.03
C ASN A 300 -6.75 -7.02 2.10
N ASN A 301 -5.42 -7.07 2.22
CA ASN A 301 -4.50 -6.25 1.42
C ASN A 301 -4.61 -6.50 -0.09
N ARG A 302 -4.88 -7.75 -0.51
CA ARG A 302 -5.03 -8.11 -1.92
C ARG A 302 -6.27 -7.46 -2.55
N GLN A 303 -7.38 -7.50 -1.83
CA GLN A 303 -8.63 -6.87 -2.21
C GLN A 303 -8.52 -5.34 -2.15
N ASN A 304 -7.83 -4.79 -1.15
CA ASN A 304 -7.55 -3.36 -1.05
C ASN A 304 -6.78 -2.85 -2.28
N GLU A 305 -5.76 -3.60 -2.71
CA GLU A 305 -5.01 -3.27 -3.93
C GLU A 305 -5.88 -3.35 -5.19
N LEU A 306 -6.71 -4.40 -5.29
CA LEU A 306 -7.65 -4.57 -6.39
C LEU A 306 -8.61 -3.36 -6.50
N ILE A 307 -9.20 -2.94 -5.39
CA ILE A 307 -10.07 -1.75 -5.32
C ILE A 307 -9.33 -0.51 -5.81
N SER A 308 -8.10 -0.32 -5.33
CA SER A 308 -7.36 0.94 -5.51
C SER A 308 -6.71 1.09 -6.88
N THR A 309 -6.39 -0.02 -7.55
CA THR A 309 -5.55 0.01 -8.76
C THR A 309 -6.22 -0.58 -9.99
N LYS A 310 -7.31 -1.36 -9.85
CA LYS A 310 -7.92 -2.07 -10.98
C LYS A 310 -9.41 -1.81 -11.16
N ILE A 311 -10.17 -1.67 -10.06
CA ILE A 311 -11.64 -1.53 -10.13
C ILE A 311 -12.09 -0.08 -10.20
N GLY A 312 -11.38 0.82 -9.50
CA GLY A 312 -11.71 2.24 -9.42
C GLY A 312 -11.77 2.91 -10.78
N ARG A 313 -12.82 3.69 -11.01
CA ARG A 313 -13.02 4.53 -12.18
C ARG A 313 -12.80 6.00 -11.81
N SER A 314 -12.57 6.85 -12.81
CA SER A 314 -12.37 8.29 -12.61
C SER A 314 -13.58 9.01 -11.99
N SER A 315 -14.79 8.44 -12.08
CA SER A 315 -16.02 8.97 -11.46
C SER A 315 -16.17 8.60 -9.99
N ASP A 316 -15.47 7.58 -9.51
CA ASP A 316 -15.65 7.04 -8.18
C ASP A 316 -14.90 7.85 -7.13
N LEU A 317 -15.30 7.68 -5.87
CA LEU A 317 -14.58 8.21 -4.71
C LEU A 317 -13.96 7.06 -3.92
N TRP A 318 -12.68 7.18 -3.62
CA TRP A 318 -11.91 6.25 -2.81
C TRP A 318 -11.69 6.80 -1.42
N PHE A 319 -11.75 5.94 -0.41
CA PHE A 319 -11.60 6.29 1.00
C PHE A 319 -10.66 5.34 1.75
N HIS A 320 -9.91 5.90 2.68
CA HIS A 320 -9.10 5.17 3.66
C HIS A 320 -8.83 6.01 4.91
N VAL A 321 -8.78 5.38 6.08
CA VAL A 321 -8.49 6.07 7.34
C VAL A 321 -7.03 6.55 7.40
N ARG A 322 -6.80 7.76 7.88
CA ARG A 322 -5.45 8.31 8.02
C ARG A 322 -4.69 7.61 9.15
N ASP A 323 -3.41 7.31 8.91
CA ASP A 323 -2.45 6.75 9.89
C ASP A 323 -2.80 5.39 10.52
N HIS A 324 -3.92 4.76 10.14
CA HIS A 324 -4.39 3.51 10.71
C HIS A 324 -4.53 2.45 9.62
N PRO A 325 -4.18 1.17 9.89
CA PRO A 325 -4.52 0.09 8.98
C PRO A 325 -6.04 -0.09 8.91
N GLY A 326 -6.56 -0.21 7.69
CA GLY A 326 -7.98 -0.45 7.44
C GLY A 326 -8.28 -0.96 6.03
N CYS A 327 -9.56 -1.05 5.72
CA CYS A 327 -10.02 -1.39 4.38
C CYS A 327 -9.88 -0.18 3.43
N HIS A 328 -9.68 -0.48 2.16
CA HIS A 328 -9.83 0.51 1.10
C HIS A 328 -11.28 0.46 0.64
N VAL A 329 -11.94 1.61 0.62
CA VAL A 329 -13.36 1.73 0.29
C VAL A 329 -13.52 2.51 -1.01
N LEU A 330 -14.48 2.11 -1.84
CA LEU A 330 -14.80 2.75 -3.10
C LEU A 330 -16.31 2.98 -3.19
N LEU A 331 -16.72 4.25 -3.28
CA LEU A 331 -18.09 4.67 -3.57
C LEU A 331 -18.26 4.82 -5.08
N ARG A 332 -19.17 4.04 -5.66
CA ARG A 332 -19.45 4.01 -7.10
C ARG A 332 -20.46 5.10 -7.44
N ILE A 333 -19.99 6.18 -8.06
CA ILE A 333 -20.87 7.26 -8.51
C ILE A 333 -21.15 7.05 -10.00
N PRO A 334 -22.44 6.91 -10.41
CA PRO A 334 -22.81 6.81 -11.81
C PRO A 334 -22.29 8.02 -12.61
N MET A 335 -21.78 7.77 -13.82
CA MET A 335 -21.26 8.84 -14.68
C MET A 335 -22.29 9.93 -14.98
N GLU A 336 -23.57 9.57 -15.02
CA GLU A 336 -24.72 10.45 -15.28
C GLU A 336 -25.00 11.39 -14.09
N SER A 337 -24.68 10.94 -12.88
CA SER A 337 -24.84 11.69 -11.62
C SER A 337 -23.61 12.54 -11.28
N ARG A 338 -22.66 12.64 -12.22
CA ARG A 338 -21.39 13.34 -12.00
C ARG A 338 -21.64 14.85 -11.82
N PRO A 339 -21.23 15.45 -10.70
CA PRO A 339 -20.88 16.87 -10.73
C PRO A 339 -19.64 16.99 -11.61
N LEU A 340 -19.68 17.83 -12.64
CA LEU A 340 -18.56 18.05 -13.57
C LEU A 340 -17.29 18.36 -12.76
N LEU A 341 -16.48 17.33 -12.52
CA LEU A 341 -15.22 17.38 -11.77
C LEU A 341 -14.19 18.23 -12.53
N SER A 342 -14.39 19.55 -12.48
CA SER A 342 -13.30 20.51 -12.43
C SER A 342 -12.97 20.74 -10.95
N PRO A 343 -11.70 20.97 -10.58
CA PRO A 343 -11.30 21.23 -9.20
C PRO A 343 -12.03 22.40 -8.51
N PHE A 344 -12.72 23.26 -9.26
CA PHE A 344 -13.42 24.44 -8.76
C PHE A 344 -14.89 24.16 -8.40
N MET A 345 -15.50 23.07 -8.91
CA MET A 345 -16.91 22.71 -8.71
C MET A 345 -17.13 21.63 -7.63
N VAL A 346 -16.08 21.25 -6.91
CA VAL A 346 -16.12 20.19 -5.89
C VAL A 346 -17.01 20.55 -4.70
N ALA A 347 -17.25 21.84 -4.43
CA ALA A 347 -18.10 22.26 -3.32
C ALA A 347 -19.61 22.09 -3.62
N GLU A 348 -20.14 22.69 -4.69
CA GLU A 348 -21.60 22.70 -4.95
C GLU A 348 -22.17 21.34 -5.38
N GLY A 349 -21.35 20.49 -6.01
CA GLY A 349 -21.80 19.20 -6.53
C GLY A 349 -21.71 18.02 -5.57
N LEU A 350 -20.92 18.12 -4.50
CA LEU A 350 -20.80 17.07 -3.48
C LEU A 350 -21.87 17.17 -2.38
N GLU A 351 -22.48 18.34 -2.19
CA GLU A 351 -23.54 18.53 -1.19
C GLU A 351 -24.70 17.54 -1.38
N SER A 352 -25.05 17.23 -2.63
CA SER A 352 -26.09 16.23 -2.92
C SER A 352 -25.72 14.80 -2.52
N PHE A 353 -24.44 14.52 -2.30
CA PHE A 353 -23.89 13.20 -1.96
C PHE A 353 -23.31 13.14 -0.54
N GLU A 354 -23.51 14.17 0.28
CA GLU A 354 -22.93 14.27 1.63
C GLU A 354 -23.21 13.01 2.47
N LYS A 355 -24.47 12.54 2.45
CA LYS A 355 -24.88 11.32 3.17
C LYS A 355 -24.22 10.04 2.65
N ASP A 356 -23.99 9.96 1.34
CA ASP A 356 -23.32 8.81 0.71
C ASP A 356 -21.83 8.79 1.06
N ILE A 357 -21.21 9.97 1.08
CA ILE A 357 -19.81 10.18 1.48
C ILE A 357 -19.62 9.84 2.96
N ASP A 358 -20.51 10.34 3.82
CA ASP A 358 -20.47 10.06 5.26
C ASP A 358 -20.59 8.57 5.54
N MET A 359 -21.48 7.87 4.83
CA MET A 359 -21.61 6.42 4.95
C MET A 359 -20.36 5.67 4.46
N ALA A 360 -19.78 6.08 3.33
CA ALA A 360 -18.53 5.48 2.84
C ALA A 360 -17.35 5.72 3.80
N ALA A 361 -17.26 6.92 4.37
CA ALA A 361 -16.27 7.27 5.39
C ALA A 361 -16.49 6.49 6.70
N ALA A 362 -17.74 6.28 7.11
CA ALA A 362 -18.09 5.45 8.25
C ALA A 362 -17.69 3.99 8.04
N VAL A 363 -17.93 3.42 6.86
CA VAL A 363 -17.48 2.07 6.49
C VAL A 363 -15.95 1.97 6.58
N ALA A 364 -15.22 2.95 6.05
CA ALA A 364 -13.76 2.98 6.14
C ALA A 364 -13.26 3.06 7.59
N ALA A 365 -13.89 3.92 8.41
CA ALA A 365 -13.56 4.10 9.81
C ALA A 365 -13.85 2.84 10.65
N PHE A 366 -15.00 2.22 10.46
CA PHE A 366 -15.43 1.01 11.16
C PHE A 366 -14.57 -0.21 10.81
N HIS A 367 -14.26 -0.40 9.54
CA HIS A 367 -13.38 -1.48 9.06
C HIS A 367 -11.89 -1.07 9.09
N SER A 368 -11.50 -0.35 10.14
CA SER A 368 -10.10 -0.02 10.47
C SER A 368 -9.77 -0.28 11.94
N ARG A 369 -8.51 -0.03 12.33
CA ARG A 369 -8.12 0.03 13.75
C ARG A 369 -8.78 1.17 14.53
N ALA A 370 -9.29 2.21 13.86
CA ALA A 370 -9.95 3.35 14.48
C ALA A 370 -11.44 3.10 14.81
N ARG A 371 -11.94 1.87 14.70
CA ARG A 371 -13.36 1.53 14.89
C ARG A 371 -13.97 1.95 16.24
N MET A 372 -13.15 2.03 17.29
CA MET A 372 -13.58 2.41 18.64
C MET A 372 -13.48 3.92 18.89
N ASN A 373 -12.96 4.68 17.93
CA ASN A 373 -12.90 6.13 18.04
C ASN A 373 -14.27 6.71 17.69
N LEU A 374 -14.68 7.77 18.39
CA LEU A 374 -15.90 8.51 18.05
C LEU A 374 -15.83 9.12 16.65
N ARG A 375 -14.64 9.55 16.24
CA ARG A 375 -14.35 10.18 14.95
C ARG A 375 -12.99 9.71 14.44
N ALA A 376 -12.87 9.51 13.14
CA ALA A 376 -11.61 9.17 12.49
C ALA A 376 -11.39 10.04 11.26
N ASP A 377 -10.17 10.53 11.06
CA ASP A 377 -9.81 11.26 9.85
C ASP A 377 -9.74 10.29 8.67
N VAL A 378 -10.48 10.60 7.60
CA VAL A 378 -10.57 9.78 6.40
C VAL A 378 -10.04 10.57 5.20
N ILE A 379 -9.12 9.94 4.48
CA ILE A 379 -8.64 10.44 3.19
C ILE A 379 -9.70 10.13 2.15
N MET A 380 -10.13 11.15 1.40
CA MET A 380 -10.99 11.00 0.23
C MET A 380 -10.25 11.45 -1.03
N THR A 381 -10.26 10.62 -2.07
CA THR A 381 -9.65 10.98 -3.36
C THR A 381 -10.31 10.26 -4.54
N SER A 382 -10.00 10.68 -5.76
CA SER A 382 -10.36 9.92 -6.97
C SER A 382 -9.32 8.81 -7.20
N PRO A 383 -9.72 7.62 -7.68
CA PRO A 383 -8.80 6.55 -8.06
C PRO A 383 -7.69 6.99 -9.02
N ASP A 384 -7.91 8.01 -9.86
CA ASP A 384 -6.90 8.57 -10.78
C ASP A 384 -5.66 9.13 -10.06
N PHE A 385 -5.82 9.56 -8.80
CA PHE A 385 -4.75 10.12 -7.98
C PHE A 385 -4.02 9.08 -7.14
N ILE A 386 -4.39 7.80 -7.26
CA ILE A 386 -3.81 6.68 -6.50
C ILE A 386 -2.81 5.94 -7.37
N ARG A 387 -1.62 5.68 -6.82
CA ARG A 387 -0.58 4.91 -7.51
C ARG A 387 0.06 3.89 -6.59
N LYS A 388 0.35 2.70 -7.12
CA LYS A 388 1.22 1.72 -6.47
C LYS A 388 2.68 2.07 -6.77
N GLY A 389 3.34 2.73 -5.82
CA GLY A 389 4.77 3.03 -5.90
C GLY A 389 5.62 1.76 -6.05
N LYS A 390 6.79 1.89 -6.71
CA LYS A 390 7.73 0.78 -6.85
C LYS A 390 8.24 0.35 -5.47
N GLY A 391 8.16 -0.96 -5.17
CA GLY A 391 8.64 -1.50 -3.90
C GLY A 391 7.63 -1.45 -2.75
N LEU A 392 6.47 -0.83 -2.94
CA LEU A 392 5.38 -0.89 -1.95
C LEU A 392 4.80 -2.30 -1.88
N LYS A 393 4.43 -2.69 -0.66
CA LYS A 393 3.84 -4.01 -0.40
C LYS A 393 2.39 -4.05 -0.86
N LEU A 394 1.81 -5.25 -0.83
CA LEU A 394 0.42 -5.44 -1.21
C LEU A 394 -0.49 -4.56 -0.36
N GLY A 395 -1.45 -3.88 -1.00
CA GLY A 395 -2.38 -2.96 -0.34
C GLY A 395 -1.79 -1.58 0.00
N GLN A 396 -0.48 -1.38 -0.04
CA GLN A 396 0.10 -0.04 0.17
C GLN A 396 -0.01 0.80 -1.12
N VAL A 397 -0.52 2.02 -0.97
CA VAL A 397 -0.74 2.96 -2.08
C VAL A 397 -0.22 4.35 -1.72
N GLN A 398 0.14 5.11 -2.75
CA GLN A 398 0.47 6.53 -2.63
C GLN A 398 -0.69 7.36 -3.18
N VAL A 399 -1.13 8.33 -2.39
CA VAL A 399 -2.16 9.30 -2.79
C VAL A 399 -1.45 10.59 -3.19
N SER A 400 -1.69 11.05 -4.42
CA SER A 400 -1.05 12.27 -4.95
C SER A 400 -1.83 13.55 -4.66
N LYS A 401 -3.15 13.45 -4.52
CA LYS A 401 -4.05 14.58 -4.24
C LYS A 401 -5.22 14.10 -3.40
N GLU A 402 -5.60 14.86 -2.38
CA GLU A 402 -6.81 14.66 -1.59
C GLU A 402 -7.89 15.63 -2.09
N LEU A 403 -9.15 15.18 -2.11
CA LEU A 403 -10.29 15.99 -2.60
C LEU A 403 -10.98 16.79 -1.48
N GLY A 404 -10.67 16.49 -0.21
CA GLY A 404 -11.20 17.20 0.95
C GLY A 404 -10.87 16.47 2.25
N ASN A 405 -11.09 17.17 3.38
CA ASN A 405 -11.02 16.56 4.70
C ASN A 405 -12.39 15.93 5.00
N VAL A 406 -12.42 14.61 5.18
CA VAL A 406 -13.64 13.88 5.54
C VAL A 406 -13.44 13.25 6.90
N VAL A 407 -14.46 13.32 7.75
CA VAL A 407 -14.43 12.70 9.08
C VAL A 407 -15.39 11.51 9.06
N GLY A 408 -14.84 10.32 9.25
CA GLY A 408 -15.61 9.09 9.37
C GLY A 408 -16.13 8.91 10.79
N HIS A 409 -17.40 8.54 10.91
CA HIS A 409 -18.06 8.21 12.17
C HIS A 409 -18.38 6.70 12.17
N PRO A 410 -17.58 5.84 12.86
CA PRO A 410 -17.75 4.39 12.81
C PRO A 410 -19.16 3.89 13.15
N GLU A 411 -19.85 4.61 14.03
CA GLU A 411 -21.21 4.36 14.50
C GLU A 411 -22.30 4.51 13.43
N LEU A 412 -22.02 5.19 12.31
CA LEU A 412 -22.92 5.29 11.16
C LEU A 412 -22.77 4.11 10.17
N CYS A 413 -21.81 3.20 10.41
CA CYS A 413 -21.64 2.01 9.58
C CYS A 413 -22.83 1.06 9.79
N PRO A 414 -23.41 0.45 8.73
CA PRO A 414 -24.45 -0.56 8.88
C PRO A 414 -24.04 -1.77 9.73
N ASP A 415 -22.74 -2.08 9.76
CA ASP A 415 -22.20 -3.16 10.59
C ASP A 415 -22.05 -2.75 12.07
N ALA A 416 -22.32 -1.49 12.45
CA ALA A 416 -22.17 -1.00 13.83
C ALA A 416 -23.34 -1.39 14.73
N ASP A 417 -24.56 -1.47 14.20
CA ASP A 417 -25.74 -1.86 14.99
C ASP A 417 -25.65 -3.31 15.47
N ASP A 418 -24.99 -4.17 14.70
CA ASP A 418 -24.64 -5.55 15.07
C ASP A 418 -23.72 -5.62 16.33
N TYR A 419 -23.01 -4.53 16.65
CA TYR A 419 -22.09 -4.45 17.80
C TYR A 419 -22.71 -3.80 19.04
N LYS A 420 -23.70 -2.91 18.89
CA LYS A 420 -24.36 -2.22 20.02
C LYS A 420 -25.08 -3.16 20.97
N PHE A 421 -25.59 -4.30 20.45
CA PHE A 421 -26.33 -5.29 21.24
C PHE A 421 -25.51 -6.00 22.34
N LYS A 422 -24.19 -5.77 22.42
CA LYS A 422 -23.32 -6.37 23.45
C LYS A 422 -22.96 -5.43 24.60
N ASP A 423 -23.09 -4.12 24.42
CA ASP A 423 -22.78 -3.17 25.49
C ASP A 423 -23.95 -3.02 26.47
N ASP A 424 -25.19 -3.25 26.04
CA ASP A 424 -26.36 -3.25 26.93
C ASP A 424 -26.42 -4.47 27.87
N LEU A 425 -25.65 -5.54 27.58
CA LEU A 425 -25.52 -6.74 28.43
C LEU A 425 -24.24 -6.76 29.28
N SER A 426 -23.30 -5.85 29.04
CA SER A 426 -22.09 -5.72 29.86
C SER A 426 -22.25 -4.71 31.00
N GLY A 427 -23.32 -3.91 30.99
CA GLY A 427 -23.67 -2.96 32.05
C GLY A 427 -24.00 -3.58 33.42
N GLU A 428 -24.27 -4.89 33.51
CA GLU A 428 -24.43 -5.57 34.81
C GLU A 428 -23.10 -6.04 35.43
N ALA A 429 -21.97 -5.92 34.72
CA ALA A 429 -20.65 -6.35 35.23
C ALA A 429 -19.85 -5.22 35.92
N GLU A 430 -20.29 -3.96 35.83
CA GLU A 430 -19.65 -2.81 36.51
C GLU A 430 -20.26 -2.48 37.88
N GLU A 431 -21.35 -3.14 38.31
CA GLU A 431 -21.94 -2.94 39.65
C GLU A 431 -21.43 -3.97 40.72
N MET A 432 -20.41 -4.77 40.38
CA MET A 432 -19.75 -5.70 41.33
C MET A 432 -18.21 -5.66 41.28
N ALA A 433 -17.65 -4.45 41.33
CA ALA A 433 -16.25 -4.21 41.71
C ALA A 433 -16.19 -2.97 42.62
#